data_AF-A0A6B3M696-F1
#
_entry.id   AF-A0A6B3M696-F1
#
_cell.length_a   1.000
_cell.length_b   1.000
_cell.length_c   1.000
_cell.angle_alpha   90.00
_cell.angle_beta   90.00
_cell.angle_gamma   90.00
#
_symmetry.space_group_name_H-M   'P 1'
#
loop_
_entity.id
_entity.type
_entity.pdbx_description
1 polymer ?
#
loop_
_entity_poly.entity_id
_entity_poly.type
_entity_poly.pdbx_seq_one_letter_code
_entity_poly.pdbx_strand_id
1 'polypeptide(L)'
;MDIQIGRGKTARRAYGIDEIALVPGQCTLDPSLADTRWQLGGIEREIPIIASAMDSVVDVNMAVLLSKMGALGVLNLEGIQTRYRDPKPILERIASVGKSEFVSLMQELYSAPIELELISERIQQIKNQGGIAAVSATPVGALKYGSIVAQAGADLFFVQATVVSTTHLSPESLLPLNLAQFCQEMPIPVILGNCVTYEVAFNLLKAGAAGVLVGIGPGAACTSRGVLGVGVPQATAVADCAAARDDYYRETGNYVPVIADGGLITGGDICKCIACGADAVMIGSPFARAQEAPGRGFHWGMATPSPLLPRGTRIKVGSTGKLKQILTGPAQLDDGTHNLLGALTTSMGTLGAKNLKEMQQVEVVIAPSLLTEGKVYQKAQQLGMGK
;
A
#
# COMPACT_ATOMS: atom_id res chain seq x y z
N MET A 1 14.09 24.09 4.90
CA MET A 1 15.26 24.56 5.68
C MET A 1 15.91 23.35 6.32
N ASP A 2 17.23 23.20 6.14
CA ASP A 2 17.98 22.14 6.78
C ASP A 2 18.35 22.56 8.21
N ILE A 3 18.18 21.64 9.15
CA ILE A 3 18.50 21.79 10.58
C ILE A 3 19.89 21.19 10.81
N GLN A 4 20.75 21.89 11.55
CA GLN A 4 22.05 21.36 11.93
C GLN A 4 21.91 20.36 13.09
N ILE A 5 22.32 19.10 12.87
CA ILE A 5 22.40 18.09 13.93
C ILE A 5 23.70 18.27 14.73
N GLY A 6 24.78 18.57 14.02
CA GLY A 6 26.10 18.81 14.60
C GLY A 6 27.03 19.44 13.56
N ARG A 7 28.30 19.66 13.93
CA ARG A 7 29.26 20.40 13.08
C ARG A 7 29.43 19.85 11.66
N GLY A 8 29.26 18.54 11.45
CA GLY A 8 29.44 17.88 10.16
C GLY A 8 28.16 17.26 9.57
N LYS A 9 26.98 17.53 10.12
CA LYS A 9 25.74 16.88 9.66
C LYS A 9 24.53 17.80 9.76
N THR A 10 23.79 17.86 8.66
CA THR A 10 22.47 18.50 8.58
C THR A 10 21.38 17.44 8.39
N ALA A 11 20.15 17.82 8.71
CA ALA A 11 18.96 17.05 8.43
C ALA A 11 17.81 17.96 8.02
N ARG A 12 17.03 17.51 7.04
CA ARG A 12 15.73 18.11 6.75
C ARG A 12 14.67 17.58 7.71
N ARG A 13 13.75 18.43 8.15
CA ARG A 13 12.55 17.99 8.87
C ARG A 13 11.62 17.27 7.88
N ALA A 14 11.03 16.16 8.31
CA ALA A 14 9.99 15.45 7.59
C ALA A 14 8.81 15.18 8.53
N TYR A 15 7.63 14.98 7.96
CA TYR A 15 6.35 14.91 8.68
C TYR A 15 5.59 13.62 8.35
N GLY A 16 5.07 12.96 9.37
CA GLY A 16 4.12 11.86 9.23
C GLY A 16 2.69 12.36 8.99
N ILE A 17 1.79 11.46 8.61
CA ILE A 17 0.36 11.80 8.49
C ILE A 17 -0.25 12.19 9.84
N ASP A 18 0.29 11.72 10.96
CA ASP A 18 -0.20 12.07 12.30
C ASP A 18 0.25 13.46 12.79
N GLU A 19 1.15 14.11 12.04
CA GLU A 19 1.66 15.46 12.35
C GLU A 19 0.95 16.56 11.55
N ILE A 20 -0.05 16.23 10.73
CA ILE A 20 -0.71 17.18 9.85
C ILE A 20 -2.25 17.11 9.95
N ALA A 21 -2.91 18.21 9.63
CA ALA A 21 -4.36 18.31 9.51
C ALA A 21 -4.75 19.02 8.21
N LEU A 22 -5.97 18.78 7.73
CA LEU A 22 -6.54 19.41 6.54
C LEU A 22 -7.41 20.59 6.95
N VAL A 23 -7.31 21.70 6.24
CA VAL A 23 -8.05 22.93 6.54
C VAL A 23 -9.31 23.01 5.69
N PRO A 24 -10.51 23.19 6.28
CA PRO A 24 -11.75 23.43 5.54
C PRO A 24 -11.62 24.54 4.50
N GLY A 25 -12.13 24.28 3.29
CA GLY A 25 -12.14 25.25 2.21
C GLY A 25 -13.17 26.38 2.42
N GLN A 26 -13.22 27.31 1.48
CA GLN A 26 -14.19 28.41 1.49
C GLN A 26 -15.62 27.96 1.13
N CYS A 27 -15.77 26.77 0.54
CA CYS A 27 -17.06 26.18 0.23
C CYS A 27 -17.10 24.73 0.71
N THR A 28 -18.32 24.26 1.01
CA THR A 28 -18.60 22.85 1.27
C THR A 28 -19.41 22.29 0.12
N LEU A 29 -19.34 20.97 -0.08
CA LEU A 29 -20.14 20.25 -1.05
C LEU A 29 -20.84 19.07 -0.40
N ASP A 30 -22.01 18.70 -0.93
CA ASP A 30 -22.64 17.45 -0.56
C ASP A 30 -21.72 16.28 -0.95
N PRO A 31 -21.44 15.31 -0.06
CA PRO A 31 -20.57 14.17 -0.37
C PRO A 31 -20.96 13.40 -1.64
N SER A 32 -22.22 13.47 -2.09
CA SER A 32 -22.66 12.86 -3.35
C SER A 32 -22.07 13.52 -4.60
N LEU A 33 -21.49 14.72 -4.47
CA LEU A 33 -20.83 15.46 -5.54
C LEU A 33 -19.32 15.15 -5.63
N ALA A 34 -18.78 14.39 -4.68
CA ALA A 34 -17.38 14.00 -4.67
C ALA A 34 -17.12 12.84 -5.65
N ASP A 35 -16.22 13.05 -6.60
CA ASP A 35 -15.74 12.03 -7.54
C ASP A 35 -14.40 11.45 -7.07
N THR A 36 -14.43 10.20 -6.63
CA THR A 36 -13.26 9.46 -6.15
C THR A 36 -12.64 8.56 -7.21
N ARG A 37 -13.15 8.59 -8.45
CA ARG A 37 -12.62 7.74 -9.52
C ARG A 37 -11.17 8.09 -9.83
N TRP A 38 -10.41 7.05 -10.12
CA TRP A 38 -8.99 7.13 -10.46
C TRP A 38 -8.63 6.03 -11.47
N GLN A 39 -7.45 6.13 -12.06
CA GLN A 39 -6.99 5.18 -13.07
C GLN A 39 -5.58 4.69 -12.75
N LEU A 40 -5.33 3.40 -12.97
CA LEU A 40 -4.03 2.77 -12.87
C LEU A 40 -3.78 1.88 -14.08
N GLY A 41 -2.76 2.19 -14.88
CA GLY A 41 -2.42 1.37 -16.05
C GLY A 41 -3.58 1.21 -17.04
N GLY A 42 -4.38 2.27 -17.24
CA GLY A 42 -5.57 2.21 -18.10
C GLY A 42 -6.84 1.67 -17.44
N ILE A 43 -6.74 1.09 -16.24
CA ILE A 43 -7.88 0.51 -15.52
C ILE A 43 -8.50 1.56 -14.60
N GLU A 44 -9.75 1.96 -14.87
CA GLU A 44 -10.53 2.86 -14.00
C GLU A 44 -11.11 2.11 -12.79
N ARG A 45 -11.10 2.78 -11.64
CA ARG A 45 -11.67 2.30 -10.37
C ARG A 45 -12.35 3.43 -9.62
N GLU A 46 -13.46 3.09 -8.96
CA GLU A 46 -14.30 4.01 -8.19
C GLU A 46 -13.69 4.37 -6.83
N ILE A 47 -12.91 3.44 -6.26
CA ILE A 47 -12.34 3.59 -4.92
C ILE A 47 -10.81 3.65 -5.01
N PRO A 48 -10.16 4.76 -4.57
CA PRO A 48 -8.70 4.96 -4.61
C PRO A 48 -7.98 4.21 -3.50
N ILE A 49 -8.34 2.94 -3.28
CA ILE A 49 -7.82 2.09 -2.23
C ILE A 49 -7.43 0.72 -2.82
N ILE A 50 -6.19 0.33 -2.56
CA ILE A 50 -5.59 -0.95 -2.96
C ILE A 50 -5.30 -1.76 -1.70
N ALA A 51 -5.70 -3.03 -1.65
CA ALA A 51 -5.29 -3.94 -0.60
C ALA A 51 -3.86 -4.45 -0.87
N SER A 52 -2.99 -4.30 0.14
CA SER A 52 -1.57 -4.64 0.04
C SER A 52 -1.33 -6.10 -0.33
N ALA A 53 -0.26 -6.34 -1.10
CA ALA A 53 0.23 -7.67 -1.48
C ALA A 53 0.82 -8.44 -0.29
N MET A 54 -0.06 -8.90 0.61
CA MET A 54 0.30 -9.63 1.82
C MET A 54 -0.64 -10.83 2.00
N ASP A 55 -0.08 -11.99 2.35
CA ASP A 55 -0.84 -13.24 2.50
C ASP A 55 -1.89 -13.21 3.62
N SER A 56 -1.78 -12.24 4.54
CA SER A 56 -2.79 -11.98 5.57
C SER A 56 -3.96 -11.13 5.11
N VAL A 57 -3.85 -10.50 3.94
CA VAL A 57 -4.80 -9.52 3.42
C VAL A 57 -5.48 -10.03 2.17
N VAL A 58 -4.71 -10.43 1.15
CA VAL A 58 -5.25 -10.76 -0.18
C VAL A 58 -5.00 -12.22 -0.52
N ASP A 59 -6.09 -12.96 -0.65
CA ASP A 59 -6.16 -14.20 -1.42
C ASP A 59 -6.99 -13.98 -2.69
N VAL A 60 -7.22 -15.04 -3.47
CA VAL A 60 -8.05 -15.00 -4.69
C VAL A 60 -9.45 -14.44 -4.40
N ASN A 61 -10.08 -14.87 -3.30
CA ASN A 61 -11.44 -14.43 -2.96
C ASN A 61 -11.48 -12.94 -2.61
N MET A 62 -10.55 -12.46 -1.79
CA MET A 62 -10.44 -11.05 -1.43
C MET A 62 -10.18 -10.18 -2.67
N ALA A 63 -9.29 -10.60 -3.57
CA ALA A 63 -9.03 -9.86 -4.82
C ALA A 63 -10.29 -9.68 -5.67
N VAL A 64 -11.10 -10.74 -5.80
CA VAL A 64 -12.39 -10.70 -6.51
C VAL A 64 -13.39 -9.79 -5.80
N LEU A 65 -13.52 -9.90 -4.48
CA LEU A 65 -14.45 -9.07 -3.69
C LEU A 65 -14.12 -7.57 -3.82
N LEU A 66 -12.85 -7.21 -3.67
CA LEU A 66 -12.39 -5.83 -3.83
C LEU A 66 -12.67 -5.30 -5.24
N SER A 67 -12.38 -6.11 -6.27
CA SER A 67 -12.65 -5.76 -7.67
C SER A 67 -14.13 -5.44 -7.89
N LYS A 68 -15.04 -6.29 -7.37
CA LYS A 68 -16.49 -6.10 -7.49
C LYS A 68 -17.02 -4.88 -6.73
N MET A 69 -16.26 -4.40 -5.76
CA MET A 69 -16.58 -3.21 -4.97
C MET A 69 -15.97 -1.91 -5.53
N GLY A 70 -15.23 -1.98 -6.64
CA GLY A 70 -14.58 -0.83 -7.26
C GLY A 70 -13.21 -0.48 -6.65
N ALA A 71 -12.65 -1.35 -5.81
CA ALA A 71 -11.29 -1.25 -5.27
C ALA A 71 -10.36 -2.27 -5.96
N LEU A 72 -9.08 -2.31 -5.56
CA LEU A 72 -8.11 -3.28 -6.06
C LEU A 72 -7.57 -4.14 -4.91
N GLY A 73 -7.27 -5.41 -5.20
CA GLY A 73 -6.51 -6.28 -4.30
C GLY A 73 -5.33 -6.90 -5.04
N VAL A 74 -4.13 -6.82 -4.46
CA VAL A 74 -2.91 -7.31 -5.11
C VAL A 74 -2.52 -8.66 -4.51
N LEU A 75 -2.44 -9.69 -5.34
CA LEU A 75 -1.99 -11.02 -4.90
C LEU A 75 -0.46 -11.06 -4.84
N ASN A 76 0.09 -11.56 -3.73
CA ASN A 76 1.53 -11.76 -3.60
C ASN A 76 1.98 -13.10 -4.23
N LEU A 77 2.78 -13.04 -5.29
CA LEU A 77 3.26 -14.22 -6.02
C LEU A 77 4.39 -14.96 -5.32
N GLU A 78 5.04 -14.34 -4.34
CA GLU A 78 6.09 -14.98 -3.55
C GLU A 78 5.59 -15.44 -2.18
N GLY A 79 4.27 -15.46 -2.03
CA GLY A 79 3.56 -15.76 -0.80
C GLY A 79 3.11 -17.21 -0.66
N ILE A 80 2.13 -17.41 0.22
CA ILE A 80 1.54 -18.72 0.52
C ILE A 80 0.67 -19.21 -0.65
N GLN A 81 -0.02 -18.29 -1.34
CA GLN A 81 -0.98 -18.59 -2.40
C GLN A 81 -0.39 -19.36 -3.59
N THR A 82 0.91 -19.23 -3.82
CA THR A 82 1.65 -19.82 -4.95
C THR A 82 2.69 -20.85 -4.52
N ARG A 83 2.83 -21.11 -3.21
CA ARG A 83 3.71 -22.16 -2.65
C ARG A 83 2.96 -23.40 -2.22
N TYR A 84 1.64 -23.29 -2.02
CA TYR A 84 0.80 -24.37 -1.52
C TYR A 84 -0.51 -24.43 -2.30
N ARG A 85 -0.88 -25.64 -2.77
CA ARG A 85 -2.16 -25.86 -3.46
C ARG A 85 -3.36 -25.52 -2.57
N ASP A 86 -3.30 -25.90 -1.30
CA ASP A 86 -4.27 -25.48 -0.28
C ASP A 86 -3.59 -24.53 0.73
N PRO A 87 -3.79 -23.21 0.61
CA PRO A 87 -3.19 -22.24 1.52
C PRO A 87 -3.87 -22.21 2.90
N LYS A 88 -5.09 -22.75 3.07
CA LYS A 88 -5.88 -22.55 4.29
C LYS A 88 -5.22 -23.14 5.54
N PRO A 89 -4.74 -24.40 5.56
CA PRO A 89 -4.08 -24.97 6.73
C PRO A 89 -2.79 -24.25 7.08
N ILE A 90 -2.09 -23.70 6.08
CA ILE A 90 -0.84 -22.95 6.26
C ILE A 90 -1.12 -21.62 6.95
N LEU A 91 -2.14 -20.88 6.48
CA LEU A 91 -2.58 -19.64 7.10
C LEU A 91 -3.11 -19.86 8.52
N GLU A 92 -3.79 -20.98 8.79
CA GLU A 92 -4.22 -21.37 10.14
C GLU A 92 -3.03 -21.58 11.08
N ARG A 93 -2.00 -22.32 10.64
CA ARG A 93 -0.76 -22.49 11.41
C ARG A 93 -0.10 -21.14 11.72
N ILE A 94 -0.02 -20.24 10.74
CA ILE A 94 0.54 -18.89 10.92
C ILE A 94 -0.30 -18.05 11.90
N ALA A 95 -1.63 -18.18 11.89
CA ALA A 95 -2.50 -17.47 12.81
C ALA A 95 -2.42 -18.03 14.25
N SER A 96 -2.21 -19.34 14.42
CA SER A 96 -2.24 -20.00 15.73
C SER A 96 -0.88 -20.10 16.45
N VAL A 97 0.24 -19.95 15.74
CA VAL A 97 1.59 -20.10 16.33
C VAL A 97 1.84 -19.14 17.50
N GLY A 98 2.72 -19.49 18.45
CA GLY A 98 3.17 -18.59 19.51
C GLY A 98 4.03 -17.43 18.99
N LYS A 99 4.28 -16.43 19.84
CA LYS A 99 5.10 -15.26 19.46
C LYS A 99 6.56 -15.64 19.23
N SER A 100 7.10 -16.56 20.03
CA SER A 100 8.51 -17.01 19.98
C SER A 100 8.80 -17.87 18.75
N GLU A 101 7.84 -18.67 18.28
CA GLU A 101 8.06 -19.58 17.15
C GLU A 101 7.69 -18.94 15.80
N PHE A 102 7.07 -17.76 15.80
CA PHE A 102 6.53 -17.13 14.60
C PHE A 102 7.59 -16.92 13.50
N VAL A 103 8.76 -16.35 13.84
CA VAL A 103 9.80 -16.08 12.84
C VAL A 103 10.32 -17.36 12.21
N SER A 104 10.63 -18.37 13.03
CA SER A 104 11.10 -19.68 12.57
C SER A 104 10.06 -20.38 11.69
N LEU A 105 8.78 -20.33 12.06
CA LEU A 105 7.70 -20.87 11.26
C LEU A 105 7.58 -20.15 9.91
N MET A 106 7.68 -18.83 9.87
CA MET A 106 7.60 -18.08 8.61
C MET A 106 8.77 -18.44 7.70
N GLN A 107 9.99 -18.56 8.23
CA GLN A 107 11.16 -18.98 7.45
C GLN A 107 11.00 -20.41 6.90
N GLU A 108 10.49 -21.35 7.71
CA GLU A 108 10.14 -22.71 7.26
C GLU A 108 9.13 -22.65 6.11
N LEU A 109 7.98 -22.01 6.32
CA LEU A 109 6.87 -22.03 5.36
C LEU A 109 7.20 -21.33 4.04
N TYR A 110 7.98 -20.25 4.07
CA TYR A 110 8.37 -19.51 2.87
C TYR A 110 9.64 -20.06 2.20
N SER A 111 10.28 -21.09 2.77
CA SER A 111 11.36 -21.82 2.10
C SER A 111 10.83 -22.78 1.02
N ALA A 112 9.57 -23.23 1.14
CA ALA A 112 8.91 -24.07 0.14
C ALA A 112 8.92 -23.36 -1.23
N PRO A 113 9.31 -24.03 -2.33
CA PRO A 113 9.44 -23.36 -3.63
C PRO A 113 8.09 -22.82 -4.13
N ILE A 114 8.15 -21.77 -4.94
CA ILE A 114 6.98 -21.25 -5.65
C ILE A 114 6.64 -22.21 -6.80
N GLU A 115 5.41 -22.70 -6.84
CA GLU A 115 4.87 -23.54 -7.91
C GLU A 115 4.40 -22.67 -9.08
N LEU A 116 5.06 -22.77 -10.23
CA LEU A 116 4.76 -21.95 -11.41
C LEU A 116 3.32 -22.14 -11.91
N GLU A 117 2.80 -23.37 -11.86
CA GLU A 117 1.41 -23.67 -12.22
C GLU A 117 0.42 -22.87 -11.36
N LEU A 118 0.70 -22.71 -10.07
CA LEU A 118 -0.17 -21.97 -9.16
C LEU A 118 -0.20 -20.48 -9.48
N ILE A 119 0.88 -19.89 -10.00
CA ILE A 119 0.82 -18.48 -10.47
C ILE A 119 -0.27 -18.32 -11.52
N SER A 120 -0.25 -19.18 -12.54
CA SER A 120 -1.24 -19.15 -13.63
C SER A 120 -2.65 -19.48 -13.12
N GLU A 121 -2.77 -20.50 -12.27
CA GLU A 121 -4.06 -20.93 -11.72
C GLU A 121 -4.72 -19.82 -10.89
N ARG A 122 -3.97 -19.14 -10.00
CA ARG A 122 -4.51 -18.08 -9.15
C ARG A 122 -4.92 -16.85 -9.96
N ILE A 123 -4.13 -16.46 -10.97
CA ILE A 123 -4.49 -15.38 -11.90
C ILE A 123 -5.80 -15.73 -12.62
N GLN A 124 -5.90 -16.92 -13.19
CA GLN A 124 -7.11 -17.34 -13.91
C GLN A 124 -8.32 -17.48 -13.00
N GLN A 125 -8.14 -17.94 -11.76
CA GLN A 125 -9.22 -18.00 -10.77
C GLN A 125 -9.80 -16.63 -10.44
N ILE A 126 -8.95 -15.59 -10.34
CA ILE A 126 -9.42 -14.21 -10.12
C ILE A 126 -10.23 -13.75 -11.34
N LYS A 127 -9.67 -13.91 -12.56
CA LYS A 127 -10.31 -13.45 -13.80
C LYS A 127 -11.63 -14.17 -14.11
N ASN A 128 -11.67 -15.48 -13.96
CA ASN A 128 -12.87 -16.30 -14.21
C ASN A 128 -14.04 -15.92 -13.28
N GLN A 129 -13.76 -15.30 -12.14
CA GLN A 129 -14.76 -14.81 -11.20
C GLN A 129 -15.12 -13.32 -11.40
N GLY A 130 -14.62 -12.71 -12.49
CA GLY A 130 -14.82 -11.30 -12.84
C GLY A 130 -13.97 -10.33 -12.02
N GLY A 131 -12.89 -10.81 -11.39
CA GLY A 131 -11.93 -9.96 -10.68
C GLY A 131 -10.81 -9.43 -11.58
N ILE A 132 -10.06 -8.47 -11.06
CA ILE A 132 -8.85 -7.92 -11.70
C ILE A 132 -7.66 -8.65 -11.12
N ALA A 133 -6.89 -9.32 -11.97
CA ALA A 133 -5.70 -10.03 -11.56
C ALA A 133 -4.51 -9.08 -11.43
N ALA A 134 -4.49 -8.29 -10.35
CA ALA A 134 -3.31 -7.54 -9.94
C ALA A 134 -2.40 -8.44 -9.10
N VAL A 135 -1.12 -8.54 -9.48
CA VAL A 135 -0.14 -9.43 -8.83
C VAL A 135 1.13 -8.68 -8.46
N SER A 136 1.86 -9.18 -7.47
CA SER A 136 3.12 -8.59 -7.03
C SER A 136 4.25 -9.60 -6.90
N ALA A 137 5.46 -9.17 -7.26
CA ALA A 137 6.71 -9.86 -7.00
C ALA A 137 7.82 -8.86 -6.68
N THR A 138 8.88 -9.33 -6.03
CA THR A 138 10.15 -8.61 -5.88
C THR A 138 10.83 -8.42 -7.24
N PRO A 139 11.83 -7.53 -7.39
CA PRO A 139 12.59 -7.41 -8.63
C PRO A 139 13.18 -8.75 -9.13
N VAL A 140 13.66 -9.59 -8.22
CA VAL A 140 14.18 -10.93 -8.55
C VAL A 140 13.03 -11.85 -9.01
N GLY A 141 11.90 -11.81 -8.30
CA GLY A 141 10.70 -12.55 -8.70
C GLY A 141 10.14 -12.10 -10.04
N ALA A 142 10.15 -10.79 -10.34
CA ALA A 142 9.69 -10.24 -11.62
C ALA A 142 10.53 -10.73 -12.80
N LEU A 143 11.86 -10.79 -12.64
CA LEU A 143 12.75 -11.39 -13.63
C LEU A 143 12.41 -12.86 -13.89
N LYS A 144 12.09 -13.61 -12.83
CA LYS A 144 11.84 -15.06 -12.92
C LYS A 144 10.43 -15.41 -13.40
N TYR A 145 9.43 -14.64 -13.00
CA TYR A 145 8.01 -14.97 -13.18
C TYR A 145 7.28 -14.06 -14.17
N GLY A 146 7.94 -13.02 -14.72
CA GLY A 146 7.26 -12.06 -15.60
C GLY A 146 6.63 -12.69 -16.84
N SER A 147 7.33 -13.63 -17.49
CA SER A 147 6.80 -14.33 -18.67
C SER A 147 5.53 -15.12 -18.35
N ILE A 148 5.50 -15.87 -17.25
CA ILE A 148 4.33 -16.66 -16.85
C ILE A 148 3.16 -15.76 -16.41
N VAL A 149 3.44 -14.63 -15.74
CA VAL A 149 2.43 -13.64 -15.36
C VAL A 149 1.76 -13.03 -16.60
N ALA A 150 2.56 -12.66 -17.61
CA ALA A 150 2.06 -12.13 -18.87
C ALA A 150 1.22 -13.17 -19.64
N GLN A 151 1.70 -14.40 -19.75
CA GLN A 151 0.99 -15.50 -20.42
C GLN A 151 -0.33 -15.88 -19.72
N ALA A 152 -0.35 -15.83 -18.38
CA ALA A 152 -1.55 -16.05 -17.59
C ALA A 152 -2.57 -14.89 -17.74
N GLY A 153 -2.16 -13.76 -18.33
CA GLY A 153 -3.03 -12.62 -18.60
C GLY A 153 -3.36 -11.81 -17.34
N ALA A 154 -2.41 -11.64 -16.42
CA ALA A 154 -2.59 -10.69 -15.31
C ALA A 154 -2.91 -9.28 -15.84
N ASP A 155 -3.66 -8.49 -15.07
CA ASP A 155 -4.12 -7.17 -15.50
C ASP A 155 -3.14 -6.06 -15.08
N LEU A 156 -2.43 -6.24 -13.95
CA LEU A 156 -1.44 -5.31 -13.42
C LEU A 156 -0.30 -6.08 -12.75
N PHE A 157 0.94 -5.64 -12.94
CA PHE A 157 2.09 -6.24 -12.28
C PHE A 157 2.86 -5.24 -11.40
N PHE A 158 2.84 -5.47 -10.09
CA PHE A 158 3.55 -4.67 -9.12
C PHE A 158 4.93 -5.27 -8.82
N VAL A 159 5.99 -4.57 -9.18
CA VAL A 159 7.37 -4.90 -8.80
C VAL A 159 7.69 -4.17 -7.50
N GLN A 160 7.67 -4.91 -6.39
CA GLN A 160 7.71 -4.36 -5.03
C GLN A 160 8.91 -4.89 -4.22
N ALA A 161 9.70 -3.98 -3.64
CA ALA A 161 10.64 -4.30 -2.58
C ALA A 161 10.64 -3.19 -1.51
N THR A 162 11.34 -3.42 -0.40
CA THR A 162 11.51 -2.36 0.61
C THR A 162 12.08 -1.08 0.01
N VAL A 163 13.02 -1.19 -0.92
CA VAL A 163 13.54 -0.07 -1.71
C VAL A 163 13.73 -0.59 -3.12
N VAL A 164 13.24 0.16 -4.12
CA VAL A 164 13.53 -0.09 -5.53
C VAL A 164 14.24 1.13 -6.11
N SER A 165 15.29 0.87 -6.88
CA SER A 165 16.05 1.86 -7.65
C SER A 165 16.22 1.36 -9.08
N THR A 166 16.34 2.29 -10.04
CA THR A 166 16.64 1.97 -11.44
C THR A 166 18.06 1.45 -11.64
N THR A 167 18.98 1.85 -10.77
CA THR A 167 20.36 1.35 -10.75
C THR A 167 20.54 0.41 -9.56
N HIS A 168 20.74 -0.88 -9.82
CA HIS A 168 21.13 -1.88 -8.82
C HIS A 168 22.52 -2.41 -9.18
N LEU A 169 23.49 -2.18 -8.29
CA LEU A 169 24.83 -2.75 -8.44
C LEU A 169 24.83 -4.14 -7.80
N SER A 170 25.07 -5.14 -8.62
CA SER A 170 25.23 -6.53 -8.20
C SER A 170 26.66 -7.00 -8.49
N PRO A 171 27.14 -8.03 -7.77
CA PRO A 171 28.32 -8.78 -8.21
C PRO A 171 28.16 -9.27 -9.65
N GLU A 172 29.26 -9.41 -10.38
CA GLU A 172 29.25 -9.81 -11.81
C GLU A 172 28.49 -11.14 -12.07
N SER A 173 28.38 -12.00 -11.07
CA SER A 173 27.65 -13.27 -11.14
C SER A 173 26.12 -13.15 -11.08
N LEU A 174 25.57 -11.95 -10.82
CA LEU A 174 24.14 -11.71 -10.68
C LEU A 174 23.70 -10.63 -11.68
N LEU A 175 22.76 -10.98 -12.54
CA LEU A 175 22.14 -10.04 -13.47
C LEU A 175 21.01 -9.28 -12.76
N PRO A 176 21.11 -7.95 -12.59
CA PRO A 176 20.06 -7.15 -11.99
C PRO A 176 18.90 -6.99 -12.97
N LEU A 177 17.68 -6.82 -12.46
CA LEU A 177 16.53 -6.48 -13.30
C LEU A 177 16.70 -5.06 -13.86
N ASN A 178 16.74 -4.93 -15.18
CA ASN A 178 16.64 -3.63 -15.84
C ASN A 178 15.16 -3.20 -15.87
N LEU A 179 14.77 -2.29 -14.97
CA LEU A 179 13.38 -1.85 -14.84
C LEU A 179 12.84 -1.18 -16.11
N ALA A 180 13.67 -0.42 -16.83
CA ALA A 180 13.23 0.28 -18.04
C ALA A 180 12.91 -0.71 -19.17
N GLN A 181 13.82 -1.65 -19.41
CA GLN A 181 13.59 -2.72 -20.37
C GLN A 181 12.39 -3.59 -19.97
N PHE A 182 12.27 -3.91 -18.68
CA PHE A 182 11.15 -4.71 -18.18
C PHE A 182 9.79 -4.03 -18.40
N CYS A 183 9.67 -2.74 -18.09
CA CYS A 183 8.42 -2.00 -18.34
C CYS A 183 8.12 -1.87 -19.84
N GLN A 184 9.14 -1.76 -20.69
CA GLN A 184 8.98 -1.69 -22.14
C GLN A 184 8.52 -3.01 -22.75
N GLU A 185 9.06 -4.14 -22.30
CA GLU A 185 8.78 -5.47 -22.85
C GLU A 185 7.51 -6.11 -22.25
N MET A 186 7.14 -5.74 -21.02
CA MET A 186 5.96 -6.29 -20.36
C MET A 186 4.68 -5.82 -21.06
N PRO A 187 3.81 -6.73 -21.56
CA PRO A 187 2.59 -6.35 -22.28
C PRO A 187 1.48 -5.81 -21.37
N ILE A 188 1.72 -5.75 -20.06
CA ILE A 188 0.75 -5.32 -19.05
C ILE A 188 1.36 -4.19 -18.20
N PRO A 189 0.55 -3.27 -17.67
CA PRO A 189 1.06 -2.14 -16.89
C PRO A 189 1.87 -2.57 -15.66
N VAL A 190 3.05 -1.98 -15.52
CA VAL A 190 3.98 -2.26 -14.42
C VAL A 190 3.96 -1.14 -13.39
N ILE A 191 3.69 -1.48 -12.12
CA ILE A 191 3.76 -0.55 -10.99
C ILE A 191 5.08 -0.79 -10.27
N LEU A 192 5.85 0.28 -10.03
CA LEU A 192 7.18 0.18 -9.43
C LEU A 192 7.21 0.77 -8.01
N GLY A 193 7.86 0.08 -7.08
CA GLY A 193 8.17 0.66 -5.79
C GLY A 193 8.80 -0.31 -4.78
N ASN A 194 9.13 0.11 -3.56
CA ASN A 194 8.76 1.42 -3.02
C ASN A 194 9.90 2.44 -3.14
N CYS A 195 9.53 3.72 -3.22
CA CYS A 195 10.44 4.86 -3.14
C CYS A 195 9.93 5.90 -2.13
N VAL A 196 10.78 6.87 -1.75
CA VAL A 196 10.41 7.96 -0.81
C VAL A 196 11.11 9.29 -1.11
N THR A 197 11.85 9.38 -2.21
CA THR A 197 12.54 10.62 -2.61
C THR A 197 12.12 11.01 -4.02
N TYR A 198 12.21 12.30 -4.29
CA TYR A 198 11.91 12.88 -5.60
C TYR A 198 12.70 12.18 -6.72
N GLU A 199 14.02 12.04 -6.57
CA GLU A 199 14.91 11.57 -7.63
C GLU A 199 14.64 10.11 -7.99
N VAL A 200 14.39 9.27 -6.98
CA VAL A 200 14.07 7.86 -7.22
C VAL A 200 12.71 7.74 -7.90
N ALA A 201 11.69 8.47 -7.42
CA ALA A 201 10.38 8.47 -8.06
C ALA A 201 10.46 8.92 -9.51
N PHE A 202 11.15 10.03 -9.79
CA PHE A 202 11.36 10.53 -11.14
C PHE A 202 12.05 9.53 -12.06
N ASN A 203 13.04 8.80 -11.55
CA ASN A 203 13.70 7.75 -12.32
C ASN A 203 12.79 6.54 -12.59
N LEU A 204 11.94 6.14 -11.65
CA LEU A 204 10.94 5.08 -11.87
C LEU A 204 9.91 5.50 -12.92
N LEU A 205 9.48 6.76 -12.92
CA LEU A 205 8.61 7.32 -13.96
C LEU A 205 9.29 7.26 -15.34
N LYS A 206 10.55 7.68 -15.44
CA LYS A 206 11.34 7.58 -16.68
C LYS A 206 11.59 6.14 -17.14
N ALA A 207 11.60 5.18 -16.22
CA ALA A 207 11.68 3.76 -16.55
C ALA A 207 10.39 3.19 -17.17
N GLY A 208 9.29 3.97 -17.21
CA GLY A 208 8.03 3.52 -17.81
C GLY A 208 7.04 2.92 -16.80
N ALA A 209 7.17 3.27 -15.52
CA ALA A 209 6.17 2.89 -14.52
C ALA A 209 4.78 3.40 -14.90
N ALA A 210 3.77 2.52 -14.83
CA ALA A 210 2.35 2.87 -14.94
C ALA A 210 1.76 3.39 -13.62
N GLY A 211 2.53 3.30 -12.54
CA GLY A 211 2.23 3.84 -11.22
C GLY A 211 3.46 3.68 -10.30
N VAL A 212 3.59 4.53 -9.30
CA VAL A 212 4.71 4.46 -8.32
C VAL A 212 4.20 4.27 -6.90
N LEU A 213 4.79 3.33 -6.16
CA LEU A 213 4.46 3.11 -4.74
C LEU A 213 5.41 3.91 -3.85
N VAL A 214 4.83 4.63 -2.90
CA VAL A 214 5.56 5.53 -2.01
C VAL A 214 5.41 5.10 -0.57
N GLY A 215 6.51 4.75 0.07
CA GLY A 215 6.53 4.43 1.50
C GLY A 215 7.61 3.43 1.90
N ILE A 216 8.45 3.81 2.87
CA ILE A 216 9.50 2.93 3.42
C ILE A 216 9.42 2.91 4.94
N GLY A 217 8.99 1.75 5.46
CA GLY A 217 8.85 1.48 6.88
C GLY A 217 7.63 2.02 7.65
N PRO A 218 6.61 2.69 7.07
CA PRO A 218 5.46 3.15 7.86
C PRO A 218 4.44 2.04 8.16
N GLY A 219 4.48 0.91 7.45
CA GLY A 219 3.49 -0.16 7.60
C GLY A 219 3.44 -0.77 9.00
N ALA A 220 2.23 -1.06 9.49
CA ALA A 220 1.97 -1.50 10.88
C ALA A 220 2.71 -2.79 11.28
N ALA A 221 2.95 -3.70 10.32
CA ALA A 221 3.70 -4.95 10.54
C ALA A 221 5.19 -4.85 10.13
N CYS A 222 5.64 -3.69 9.66
CA CYS A 222 7.01 -3.47 9.20
C CYS A 222 7.91 -3.02 10.35
N THR A 223 9.11 -3.59 10.45
CA THR A 223 10.11 -3.19 11.45
C THR A 223 11.35 -2.54 10.82
N SER A 224 11.33 -2.28 9.50
CA SER A 224 12.51 -1.80 8.76
C SER A 224 13.13 -0.52 9.32
N ARG A 225 12.33 0.45 9.78
CA ARG A 225 12.86 1.68 10.41
C ARG A 225 13.64 1.38 11.70
N GLY A 226 13.11 0.49 12.53
CA GLY A 226 13.78 0.10 13.78
C GLY A 226 14.99 -0.79 13.55
N VAL A 227 14.92 -1.71 12.58
CA VAL A 227 15.99 -2.68 12.30
C VAL A 227 17.14 -2.05 11.48
N LEU A 228 16.83 -1.19 10.51
CA LEU A 228 17.81 -0.65 9.55
C LEU A 228 18.08 0.85 9.72
N GLY A 229 17.23 1.59 10.44
CA GLY A 229 17.35 3.05 10.52
C GLY A 229 16.98 3.79 9.23
N VAL A 230 16.33 3.12 8.25
CA VAL A 230 15.98 3.70 6.95
C VAL A 230 14.49 3.98 6.82
N GLY A 231 14.14 5.14 6.26
CA GLY A 231 12.77 5.52 5.94
C GLY A 231 12.57 7.04 5.96
N VAL A 232 11.45 7.47 5.40
CA VAL A 232 10.99 8.88 5.43
C VAL A 232 9.53 8.88 5.93
N PRO A 233 9.15 9.79 6.84
CA PRO A 233 7.76 10.01 7.22
C PRO A 233 6.82 10.19 6.02
N GLN A 234 5.63 9.59 6.09
CA GLN A 234 4.81 9.32 4.91
C GLN A 234 4.28 10.58 4.21
N ALA A 235 3.88 11.62 4.95
CA ALA A 235 3.35 12.83 4.32
C ALA A 235 4.43 13.52 3.47
N THR A 236 5.65 13.65 4.00
CA THR A 236 6.79 14.18 3.24
C THR A 236 7.16 13.28 2.06
N ALA A 237 7.20 11.96 2.24
CA ALA A 237 7.54 11.05 1.15
C ALA A 237 6.54 11.16 -0.02
N VAL A 238 5.24 11.20 0.28
CA VAL A 238 4.19 11.36 -0.74
C VAL A 238 4.33 12.71 -1.45
N ALA A 239 4.53 13.80 -0.71
CA ALA A 239 4.69 15.13 -1.30
C ALA A 239 5.93 15.22 -2.22
N ASP A 240 7.07 14.69 -1.79
CA ASP A 240 8.30 14.66 -2.59
C ASP A 240 8.10 13.87 -3.91
N CYS A 241 7.44 12.70 -3.84
CA CYS A 241 7.19 11.87 -5.02
C CYS A 241 6.07 12.42 -5.92
N ALA A 242 5.08 13.12 -5.35
CA ALA A 242 4.05 13.85 -6.08
C ALA A 242 4.66 14.99 -6.91
N ALA A 243 5.61 15.74 -6.34
CA ALA A 243 6.35 16.76 -7.09
C ALA A 243 7.12 16.15 -8.28
N ALA A 244 7.77 14.99 -8.10
CA ALA A 244 8.44 14.28 -9.19
C ALA A 244 7.47 13.89 -10.32
N ARG A 245 6.28 13.40 -9.96
CA ARG A 245 5.22 13.11 -10.94
C ARG A 245 4.77 14.36 -11.69
N ASP A 246 4.53 15.46 -10.98
CA ASP A 246 4.01 16.67 -11.61
C ASP A 246 5.03 17.27 -12.58
N ASP A 247 6.32 17.22 -12.23
CA ASP A 247 7.43 17.60 -13.11
C ASP A 247 7.51 16.70 -14.34
N TYR A 248 7.42 15.38 -14.14
CA TYR A 248 7.39 14.41 -15.24
C TYR A 248 6.20 14.63 -16.17
N TYR A 249 5.01 14.92 -15.62
CA TYR A 249 3.83 15.27 -16.42
C TYR A 249 4.03 16.55 -17.22
N ARG A 250 4.65 17.58 -16.64
CA ARG A 250 5.00 18.81 -17.38
C ARG A 250 6.00 18.56 -18.50
N GLU A 251 6.96 17.65 -18.31
CA GLU A 251 7.96 17.30 -19.32
C GLU A 251 7.40 16.43 -20.46
N THR A 252 6.47 15.52 -20.16
CA THR A 252 6.09 14.44 -21.09
C THR A 252 4.62 14.43 -21.52
N GLY A 253 3.76 15.13 -20.79
CA GLY A 253 2.30 15.03 -20.92
C GLY A 253 1.71 13.71 -20.40
N ASN A 254 2.53 12.81 -19.83
CA ASN A 254 2.08 11.52 -19.31
C ASN A 254 1.85 11.60 -17.80
N TYR A 255 0.60 11.38 -17.38
CA TYR A 255 0.23 11.44 -15.96
C TYR A 255 0.31 10.04 -15.34
N VAL A 256 1.20 9.85 -14.36
CA VAL A 256 1.41 8.55 -13.69
C VAL A 256 0.99 8.63 -12.22
N PRO A 257 0.07 7.78 -11.75
CA PRO A 257 -0.44 7.86 -10.38
C PRO A 257 0.64 7.56 -9.32
N VAL A 258 0.60 8.33 -8.23
CA VAL A 258 1.37 8.10 -7.00
C VAL A 258 0.49 7.38 -6.00
N ILE A 259 0.96 6.24 -5.49
CA ILE A 259 0.22 5.40 -4.55
C ILE A 259 0.93 5.42 -3.19
N ALA A 260 0.28 5.95 -2.16
CA ALA A 260 0.84 5.95 -0.81
C ALA A 260 0.70 4.57 -0.17
N ASP A 261 1.81 3.88 0.10
CA ASP A 261 1.85 2.53 0.67
C ASP A 261 2.37 2.51 2.12
N GLY A 262 1.46 2.25 3.04
CA GLY A 262 1.75 1.94 4.43
C GLY A 262 1.55 3.09 5.44
N GLY A 263 1.29 2.68 6.69
CA GLY A 263 1.08 3.60 7.83
C GLY A 263 -0.34 4.14 7.98
N LEU A 264 -1.29 3.68 7.17
CA LEU A 264 -2.66 4.18 7.15
C LEU A 264 -3.59 3.22 7.89
N ILE A 265 -4.38 3.74 8.82
CA ILE A 265 -5.28 2.95 9.66
C ILE A 265 -6.73 3.42 9.50
N THR A 266 -6.94 4.72 9.39
CA THR A 266 -8.26 5.36 9.39
C THR A 266 -8.56 6.05 8.07
N GLY A 267 -9.85 6.36 7.84
CA GLY A 267 -10.27 7.19 6.72
C GLY A 267 -9.58 8.57 6.71
N GLY A 268 -9.31 9.16 7.88
CA GLY A 268 -8.58 10.42 7.99
C GLY A 268 -7.13 10.32 7.48
N ASP A 269 -6.45 9.18 7.69
CA ASP A 269 -5.10 8.96 7.17
C ASP A 269 -5.09 8.91 5.64
N ILE A 270 -6.11 8.27 5.06
CA ILE A 270 -6.31 8.24 3.61
C ILE A 270 -6.52 9.65 3.07
N CYS A 271 -7.41 10.43 3.68
CA CYS A 271 -7.66 11.82 3.28
C CYS A 271 -6.39 12.65 3.28
N LYS A 272 -5.59 12.56 4.36
CA LYS A 272 -4.31 13.26 4.49
C LYS A 272 -3.30 12.82 3.43
N CYS A 273 -3.21 11.53 3.11
CA CYS A 273 -2.33 11.04 2.05
C CYS A 273 -2.73 11.55 0.65
N ILE A 274 -4.03 11.52 0.32
CA ILE A 274 -4.52 12.07 -0.94
C ILE A 274 -4.23 13.58 -1.00
N ALA A 275 -4.49 14.33 0.07
CA ALA A 275 -4.15 15.75 0.15
C ALA A 275 -2.65 16.04 0.00
N CYS A 276 -1.77 15.16 0.47
CA CYS A 276 -0.32 15.28 0.26
C CYS A 276 0.13 14.98 -1.18
N GLY A 277 -0.77 14.59 -2.07
CA GLY A 277 -0.45 14.35 -3.48
C GLY A 277 -0.64 12.91 -3.95
N ALA A 278 -1.11 11.97 -3.12
CA ALA A 278 -1.38 10.62 -3.60
C ALA A 278 -2.66 10.57 -4.47
N ASP A 279 -2.66 9.69 -5.47
CA ASP A 279 -3.81 9.39 -6.33
C ASP A 279 -4.62 8.19 -5.80
N ALA A 280 -3.94 7.30 -5.08
CA ALA A 280 -4.54 6.20 -4.34
C ALA A 280 -3.70 5.84 -3.12
N VAL A 281 -4.24 4.98 -2.28
CA VAL A 281 -3.54 4.41 -1.12
C VAL A 281 -3.46 2.90 -1.21
N MET A 282 -2.36 2.32 -0.75
CA MET A 282 -2.23 0.89 -0.51
C MET A 282 -2.24 0.62 1.01
N ILE A 283 -3.19 -0.20 1.47
CA ILE A 283 -3.42 -0.48 2.90
C ILE A 283 -3.50 -1.98 3.19
N GLY A 284 -2.91 -2.39 4.32
CA GLY A 284 -2.85 -3.78 4.74
C GLY A 284 -3.68 -4.04 6.00
N SER A 285 -3.25 -3.48 7.15
CA SER A 285 -3.85 -3.78 8.45
C SER A 285 -5.35 -3.47 8.56
N PRO A 286 -5.95 -2.44 7.91
CA PRO A 286 -7.40 -2.25 7.93
C PRO A 286 -8.15 -3.42 7.28
N PHE A 287 -7.69 -3.89 6.11
CA PHE A 287 -8.32 -5.02 5.43
C PHE A 287 -8.06 -6.36 6.11
N ALA A 288 -6.93 -6.52 6.82
CA ALA A 288 -6.71 -7.70 7.67
C ALA A 288 -7.73 -7.85 8.82
N ARG A 289 -8.53 -6.81 9.10
CA ARG A 289 -9.66 -6.85 10.07
C ARG A 289 -10.98 -7.30 9.46
N ALA A 290 -11.05 -7.47 8.14
CA ALA A 290 -12.24 -8.00 7.48
C ALA A 290 -12.44 -9.48 7.87
N GLN A 291 -13.69 -9.91 8.00
CA GLN A 291 -14.04 -11.33 8.23
C GLN A 291 -13.55 -12.23 7.09
N GLU A 292 -13.49 -11.68 5.88
CA GLU A 292 -13.04 -12.32 4.66
C GLU A 292 -11.51 -12.39 4.54
N ALA A 293 -10.76 -11.73 5.44
CA ALA A 293 -9.31 -11.67 5.35
C ALA A 293 -8.65 -13.03 5.68
N PRO A 294 -7.70 -13.49 4.86
CA PRO A 294 -7.03 -14.78 5.05
C PRO A 294 -6.19 -14.85 6.34
N GLY A 295 -5.78 -13.69 6.88
CA GLY A 295 -4.97 -13.58 8.10
C GLY A 295 -5.71 -13.86 9.41
N ARG A 296 -7.05 -14.04 9.39
CA ARG A 296 -7.85 -14.46 10.56
C ARG A 296 -7.64 -13.57 11.80
N GLY A 297 -7.64 -12.26 11.60
CA GLY A 297 -7.41 -11.26 12.65
C GLY A 297 -5.94 -11.06 13.03
N PHE A 298 -5.01 -11.65 12.27
CA PHE A 298 -3.59 -11.35 12.30
C PHE A 298 -3.12 -10.72 11.00
N HIS A 299 -2.05 -9.93 11.10
CA HIS A 299 -1.42 -9.28 9.97
C HIS A 299 0.10 -9.39 10.11
N TRP A 300 0.80 -9.62 8.99
CA TRP A 300 2.27 -9.71 8.95
C TRP A 300 2.80 -9.15 7.63
N GLY A 301 4.01 -8.62 7.67
CA GLY A 301 4.68 -8.04 6.52
C GLY A 301 5.51 -9.05 5.72
N MET A 302 5.69 -8.78 4.44
CA MET A 302 6.42 -9.64 3.49
C MET A 302 7.91 -9.80 3.77
N ALA A 303 8.52 -8.90 4.54
CA ALA A 303 9.94 -9.02 4.92
C ALA A 303 10.17 -9.89 6.16
N THR A 304 9.12 -10.43 6.78
CA THR A 304 9.20 -11.33 7.93
C THR A 304 9.96 -12.63 7.63
N PRO A 305 9.70 -13.34 6.51
CA PRO A 305 10.31 -14.65 6.24
C PRO A 305 11.76 -14.59 5.77
N SER A 306 12.38 -13.40 5.74
CA SER A 306 13.78 -13.24 5.30
C SER A 306 14.69 -14.18 6.08
N PRO A 307 15.47 -15.05 5.40
CA PRO A 307 16.38 -15.98 6.08
C PRO A 307 17.61 -15.25 6.64
N LEU A 308 17.97 -14.09 6.08
CA LEU A 308 19.13 -13.30 6.49
C LEU A 308 18.80 -12.36 7.64
N LEU A 309 17.73 -11.57 7.49
CA LEU A 309 17.35 -10.53 8.44
C LEU A 309 15.84 -10.26 8.34
N PRO A 310 15.02 -10.85 9.24
CA PRO A 310 13.61 -10.55 9.36
C PRO A 310 13.35 -9.07 9.64
N ARG A 311 12.46 -8.45 8.85
CA ARG A 311 12.10 -7.02 8.98
C ARG A 311 10.59 -6.79 9.05
N GLY A 312 9.89 -7.78 9.60
CA GLY A 312 8.48 -7.71 9.88
C GLY A 312 8.13 -8.45 11.15
N THR A 313 6.90 -8.25 11.62
CA THR A 313 6.34 -8.92 12.79
C THR A 313 4.88 -9.30 12.55
N ARG A 314 4.38 -10.27 13.31
CA ARG A 314 2.94 -10.58 13.35
C ARG A 314 2.27 -9.72 14.39
N ILE A 315 1.28 -8.95 13.96
CA ILE A 315 0.42 -8.18 14.85
C ILE A 315 -0.98 -8.79 14.88
N LYS A 316 -1.64 -8.70 16.04
CA LYS A 316 -3.05 -9.06 16.18
C LYS A 316 -3.87 -7.80 15.91
N VAL A 317 -4.70 -7.83 14.87
CA VAL A 317 -5.57 -6.71 14.48
C VAL A 317 -7.04 -6.98 14.83
N GLY A 318 -7.38 -8.23 15.14
CA GLY A 318 -8.75 -8.68 15.37
C GLY A 318 -9.60 -8.62 14.09
N SER A 319 -10.88 -8.97 14.20
CA SER A 319 -11.86 -8.70 13.14
C SER A 319 -12.87 -7.67 13.64
N THR A 320 -13.21 -6.69 12.82
CA THR A 320 -14.16 -5.63 13.18
C THR A 320 -15.43 -5.62 12.35
N GLY A 321 -15.49 -6.41 11.28
CA GLY A 321 -16.67 -6.49 10.44
C GLY A 321 -16.39 -7.13 9.09
N LYS A 322 -17.39 -7.10 8.22
CA LYS A 322 -17.27 -7.51 6.82
C LYS A 322 -16.48 -6.48 6.04
N LEU A 323 -15.81 -6.91 4.97
CA LEU A 323 -15.11 -6.04 4.03
C LEU A 323 -15.99 -4.86 3.58
N LYS A 324 -17.28 -5.11 3.29
CA LYS A 324 -18.25 -4.09 2.91
C LYS A 324 -18.34 -2.95 3.92
N GLN A 325 -18.40 -3.27 5.21
CA GLN A 325 -18.53 -2.27 6.28
C GLN A 325 -17.25 -1.45 6.43
N ILE A 326 -16.09 -2.09 6.26
CA ILE A 326 -14.79 -1.43 6.32
C ILE A 326 -14.63 -0.47 5.13
N LEU A 327 -14.91 -0.92 3.91
CA LEU A 327 -14.62 -0.16 2.70
C LEU A 327 -15.69 0.90 2.38
N THR A 328 -16.96 0.49 2.35
CA THR A 328 -18.08 1.30 1.83
C THR A 328 -19.20 1.55 2.85
N GLY A 329 -19.06 0.99 4.06
CA GLY A 329 -20.03 1.14 5.12
C GLY A 329 -21.31 0.30 4.98
N PRO A 330 -22.34 0.59 5.80
CA PRO A 330 -22.34 1.65 6.82
C PRO A 330 -21.30 1.38 7.91
N ALA A 331 -20.75 2.45 8.49
CA ALA A 331 -19.83 2.33 9.62
C ALA A 331 -20.54 1.79 10.85
N GLN A 332 -19.87 0.91 11.59
CA GLN A 332 -20.35 0.37 12.88
C GLN A 332 -19.44 0.77 14.05
N LEU A 333 -18.35 1.46 13.75
CA LEU A 333 -17.36 1.96 14.69
C LEU A 333 -17.20 3.47 14.49
N ASP A 334 -16.83 4.16 15.56
CA ASP A 334 -16.62 5.60 15.63
C ASP A 334 -15.13 5.99 15.64
N ASP A 335 -14.23 5.03 15.41
CA ASP A 335 -12.77 5.19 15.40
C ASP A 335 -12.18 5.51 14.01
N GLY A 336 -13.05 5.67 13.00
CA GLY A 336 -12.67 5.96 11.62
C GLY A 336 -12.08 4.77 10.85
N THR A 337 -12.16 3.54 11.38
CA THR A 337 -11.66 2.33 10.70
C THR A 337 -12.70 1.62 9.83
N HIS A 338 -13.95 2.08 9.84
CA HIS A 338 -15.01 1.64 8.93
C HIS A 338 -15.43 2.76 7.97
N ASN A 339 -16.07 2.35 6.87
CA ASN A 339 -16.53 3.20 5.79
C ASN A 339 -15.44 4.16 5.26
N LEU A 340 -14.30 3.60 4.84
CA LEU A 340 -13.15 4.36 4.36
C LEU A 340 -13.48 5.25 3.15
N LEU A 341 -14.31 4.77 2.21
CA LEU A 341 -14.81 5.57 1.11
C LEU A 341 -15.68 6.73 1.61
N GLY A 342 -16.62 6.46 2.52
CA GLY A 342 -17.48 7.49 3.09
C GLY A 342 -16.69 8.55 3.87
N ALA A 343 -15.60 8.16 4.55
CA ALA A 343 -14.70 9.11 5.19
C ALA A 343 -14.02 10.03 4.16
N LEU A 344 -13.56 9.48 3.04
CA LEU A 344 -12.98 10.26 1.94
C LEU A 344 -13.99 11.24 1.34
N THR A 345 -15.18 10.78 0.95
CA THR A 345 -16.21 11.65 0.35
C THR A 345 -16.73 12.70 1.34
N THR A 346 -16.83 12.38 2.63
CA THR A 346 -17.19 13.35 3.68
C THR A 346 -16.10 14.39 3.88
N SER A 347 -14.83 13.98 3.85
CA SER A 347 -13.70 14.92 3.95
C SER A 347 -13.65 15.83 2.73
N MET A 348 -13.81 15.29 1.53
CA MET A 348 -13.92 16.06 0.28
C MET A 348 -15.09 17.06 0.34
N GLY A 349 -16.24 16.63 0.88
CA GLY A 349 -17.40 17.47 1.20
C GLY A 349 -17.05 18.68 2.07
N THR A 350 -16.35 18.42 3.16
CA THR A 350 -15.95 19.43 4.15
C THR A 350 -14.88 20.38 3.63
N LEU A 351 -14.01 19.89 2.75
CA LEU A 351 -12.90 20.66 2.19
C LEU A 351 -13.27 21.42 0.89
N GLY A 352 -14.43 21.10 0.31
CA GLY A 352 -14.87 21.70 -0.95
C GLY A 352 -14.18 21.13 -2.20
N ALA A 353 -13.63 19.92 -2.12
CA ALA A 353 -12.92 19.25 -3.22
C ALA A 353 -13.84 18.30 -3.99
N LYS A 354 -14.13 18.58 -5.27
CA LYS A 354 -15.03 17.75 -6.09
C LYS A 354 -14.39 16.49 -6.63
N ASN A 355 -13.07 16.44 -6.72
CA ASN A 355 -12.33 15.29 -7.24
C ASN A 355 -10.98 15.16 -6.53
N LEU A 356 -10.26 14.07 -6.80
CA LEU A 356 -8.94 13.81 -6.19
C LEU A 356 -7.90 14.89 -6.51
N LYS A 357 -7.97 15.56 -7.68
CA LYS A 357 -7.04 16.66 -8.01
C LYS A 357 -7.28 17.89 -7.16
N GLU A 358 -8.53 18.27 -6.98
CA GLU A 358 -8.88 19.35 -6.06
C GLU A 358 -8.51 18.99 -4.62
N MET A 359 -8.69 17.72 -4.23
CA MET A 359 -8.27 17.22 -2.91
C MET A 359 -6.75 17.36 -2.70
N GLN A 360 -5.93 17.14 -3.74
CA GLN A 360 -4.47 17.34 -3.71
C GLN A 360 -4.05 18.82 -3.58
N GLN A 361 -4.99 19.79 -3.71
CA GLN A 361 -4.72 21.23 -3.60
C GLN A 361 -5.22 21.85 -2.28
N VAL A 362 -5.85 21.06 -1.41
CA VAL A 362 -6.37 21.57 -0.13
C VAL A 362 -5.23 22.03 0.78
N GLU A 363 -5.50 23.02 1.62
CA GLU A 363 -4.51 23.50 2.57
C GLU A 363 -4.23 22.44 3.66
N VAL A 364 -2.94 22.23 3.93
CA VAL A 364 -2.42 21.32 4.94
C VAL A 364 -1.63 22.11 5.97
N VAL A 365 -1.93 21.90 7.25
CA VAL A 365 -1.24 22.53 8.37
C VAL A 365 -0.48 21.52 9.21
N ILE A 366 0.61 21.96 9.83
CA ILE A 366 1.37 21.15 10.80
C ILE A 366 0.65 21.19 12.14
N ALA A 367 0.16 20.02 12.58
CA ALA A 367 -0.67 19.83 13.77
C ALA A 367 -0.14 18.66 14.62
N PRO A 368 1.02 18.80 15.30
CA PRO A 368 1.68 17.70 16.01
C PRO A 368 0.87 17.17 17.21
N SER A 369 -0.08 17.96 17.71
CA SER A 369 -0.95 17.59 18.83
C SER A 369 -2.32 17.04 18.38
N LEU A 370 -2.55 16.83 17.08
CA LEU A 370 -3.86 16.42 16.54
C LEU A 370 -4.41 15.16 17.22
N LEU A 371 -3.54 14.19 17.53
CA LEU A 371 -3.91 12.94 18.17
C LEU A 371 -4.15 13.05 19.69
N THR A 372 -3.82 14.18 20.31
CA THR A 372 -3.86 14.34 21.78
C THR A 372 -4.78 15.47 22.23
N GLU A 373 -4.94 16.52 21.41
CA GLU A 373 -5.76 17.69 21.72
C GLU A 373 -7.23 17.30 21.94
N GLY A 374 -7.76 17.57 23.14
CA GLY A 374 -9.13 17.27 23.51
C GLY A 374 -9.48 15.77 23.63
N LYS A 375 -8.50 14.85 23.54
CA LYS A 375 -8.75 13.39 23.51
C LYS A 375 -8.65 12.67 24.87
N VAL A 376 -8.61 13.43 25.98
CA VAL A 376 -8.40 12.86 27.34
C VAL A 376 -9.47 11.81 27.69
N TYR A 377 -10.76 12.13 27.51
CA TYR A 377 -11.83 11.20 27.82
C TYR A 377 -11.88 10.00 26.89
N GLN A 378 -11.62 10.19 25.59
CA GLN A 378 -11.58 9.10 24.62
C GLN A 378 -10.53 8.05 25.02
N LYS A 379 -9.33 8.50 25.43
CA LYS A 379 -8.25 7.61 25.90
C LYS A 379 -8.57 6.97 27.25
N ALA A 380 -9.12 7.72 28.19
CA ALA A 380 -9.45 7.22 29.52
C ALA A 380 -10.54 6.14 29.49
N GLN A 381 -11.46 6.22 28.53
CA GLN A 381 -12.60 5.32 28.41
C GLN A 381 -12.46 4.26 27.30
N GLN A 382 -11.38 4.29 26.51
CA GLN A 382 -11.18 3.38 25.36
C GLN A 382 -12.37 3.46 24.39
N LEU A 383 -12.58 4.64 23.81
CA LEU A 383 -13.65 4.90 22.84
C LEU A 383 -13.19 5.82 21.71
N GLY A 384 -13.90 5.81 20.58
CA GLY A 384 -13.56 6.61 19.39
C GLY A 384 -12.11 6.42 18.95
N MET A 385 -11.38 7.53 18.75
CA MET A 385 -9.96 7.48 18.35
C MET A 385 -9.00 7.17 19.51
N GLY A 386 -9.50 7.15 20.74
CA GLY A 386 -8.78 6.67 21.92
C GLY A 386 -8.84 5.15 22.11
N LYS A 387 -9.50 4.47 21.15
CA LYS A 387 -9.73 3.03 20.95
C LYS A 387 -10.11 2.23 22.18
#